data_AF-A0A382KBL9-F1
#
_entry.id   AF-A0A382KBL9-F1
#
_cell.length_a   1.000
_cell.length_b   1.000
_cell.length_c   1.000
_cell.angle_alpha   90.00
_cell.angle_beta   90.00
_cell.angle_gamma   90.00
#
_symmetry.space_group_name_H-M   'P 1'
#
loop_
_entity.id
_entity.type
_entity.pdbx_description
1 polymer ?
#
loop_
_entity_poly.entity_id
_entity_poly.type
_entity_poly.pdbx_seq_one_letter_code
_entity_poly.pdbx_strand_id
1 'polypeptide(L)'
;ELMSLIGPNFALIESGKVCGHLHLNQTARLAKKAHEGKYNLSKDRSTELLLYLTAQRQISKAIEIAGVNATTKTVAWVAFDQVPARLSDLLEPDESVISHMDFDYSSLGLGEDVLEKLDFDEKQKIVMTRTATLPVQSR
;
A
#
# COMPACT_ATOMS: atom_id res chain seq x y z
N GLU A 1 9.24 18.64 -0.27
CA GLU A 1 8.66 18.86 -1.62
C GLU A 1 7.88 17.67 -2.14
N LEU A 2 8.42 16.44 -2.12
CA LEU A 2 7.65 15.26 -2.54
C LEU A 2 6.38 15.03 -1.70
N MET A 3 6.48 15.12 -0.37
CA MET A 3 5.33 14.95 0.55
C MET A 3 4.20 15.96 0.32
N SER A 4 4.47 17.14 -0.25
CA SER A 4 3.41 18.11 -0.57
C SER A 4 2.56 17.71 -1.78
N LEU A 5 2.94 16.65 -2.51
CA LEU A 5 2.10 16.08 -3.57
C LEU A 5 0.98 15.20 -3.02
N ILE A 6 1.06 14.74 -1.76
CA ILE A 6 0.03 13.90 -1.14
C ILE A 6 -1.28 14.69 -1.08
N GLY A 7 -2.36 14.07 -1.54
CA GLY A 7 -3.69 14.68 -1.53
C GLY A 7 -4.80 13.63 -1.65
N PRO A 8 -6.08 14.05 -1.72
CA PRO A 8 -7.22 13.13 -1.67
C PRO A 8 -7.19 12.01 -2.71
N ASN A 9 -6.62 12.28 -3.89
CA ASN A 9 -6.56 11.37 -5.03
C ASN A 9 -5.12 11.01 -5.45
N PHE A 10 -4.12 11.32 -4.62
CA PHE A 10 -2.73 10.96 -4.88
C PHE A 10 -2.06 10.44 -3.61
N ALA A 11 -1.64 9.18 -3.63
CA ALA A 11 -0.94 8.52 -2.53
C ALA A 11 0.54 8.36 -2.85
N LEU A 12 1.39 8.63 -1.86
CA LEU A 12 2.79 8.23 -1.82
C LEU A 12 2.95 7.19 -0.72
N ILE A 13 3.64 6.10 -1.05
CA ILE A 13 3.83 4.94 -0.18
C ILE A 13 5.32 4.64 -0.12
N GLU A 14 5.84 4.29 1.04
CA GLU A 14 7.20 3.74 1.14
C GLU A 14 7.28 2.43 0.33
N SER A 15 8.19 2.37 -0.66
CA SER A 15 8.14 1.30 -1.67
C SER A 15 8.35 -0.11 -1.08
N GLY A 16 9.18 -0.24 -0.05
CA GLY A 16 9.43 -1.51 0.65
C GLY A 16 8.19 -2.09 1.38
N LYS A 17 7.10 -1.32 1.47
CA LYS A 17 5.81 -1.78 2.01
C LYS A 17 4.86 -2.29 0.93
N VAL A 18 5.31 -2.33 -0.33
CA VAL A 18 4.54 -2.79 -1.47
C VAL A 18 5.10 -4.12 -1.97
N CYS A 19 4.37 -5.21 -1.72
CA CYS A 19 4.65 -6.53 -2.29
C CYS A 19 4.28 -6.64 -3.80
N GLY A 20 4.94 -5.87 -4.67
CA GLY A 20 4.76 -5.94 -6.11
C GLY A 20 3.53 -5.24 -6.68
N HIS A 21 3.48 -5.19 -8.02
CA HIS A 21 2.39 -4.52 -8.75
C HIS A 21 1.01 -5.12 -8.48
N LEU A 22 0.91 -6.43 -8.28
CA LEU A 22 -0.38 -7.07 -8.01
C LEU A 22 -0.99 -6.57 -6.71
N HIS A 23 -0.18 -6.43 -5.67
CA HIS A 23 -0.58 -5.85 -4.39
C HIS A 23 -1.01 -4.38 -4.57
N LEU A 24 -0.19 -3.55 -5.22
CA LEU A 24 -0.50 -2.13 -5.42
C LEU A 24 -1.79 -1.92 -6.24
N ASN A 25 -1.93 -2.67 -7.33
CA ASN A 25 -3.10 -2.59 -8.22
C ASN A 25 -4.39 -3.06 -7.53
N GLN A 26 -4.33 -4.16 -6.76
CA GLN A 26 -5.50 -4.63 -6.01
C GLN A 26 -5.94 -3.57 -5.00
N THR A 27 -4.98 -3.02 -4.24
CA THR A 27 -5.23 -1.99 -3.25
C THR A 27 -5.88 -0.75 -3.87
N ALA A 28 -5.32 -0.24 -4.98
CA ALA A 28 -5.89 0.89 -5.71
C ALA A 28 -7.34 0.60 -6.16
N ARG A 29 -7.59 -0.60 -6.70
CA ARG A 29 -8.93 -1.01 -7.14
C ARG A 29 -9.92 -1.09 -5.97
N LEU A 30 -9.49 -1.62 -4.82
CA LEU A 30 -10.34 -1.73 -3.63
C LEU A 30 -10.68 -0.36 -3.05
N ALA A 31 -9.69 0.53 -2.91
CA ALA A 31 -9.90 1.91 -2.46
C ALA A 31 -10.87 2.67 -3.37
N LYS A 32 -10.70 2.55 -4.70
CA LYS A 32 -11.61 3.13 -5.69
C LYS A 32 -13.03 2.59 -5.52
N LYS A 33 -13.20 1.26 -5.45
CA LYS A 33 -14.51 0.62 -5.27
C LYS A 33 -15.18 0.99 -3.96
N ALA A 34 -14.42 1.14 -2.87
CA ALA A 34 -14.95 1.55 -1.57
C ALA A 34 -15.57 2.94 -1.62
N HIS A 35 -14.92 3.87 -2.31
CA HIS A 35 -15.45 5.22 -2.54
C HIS A 35 -16.66 5.22 -3.49
N GLU A 36 -16.58 4.51 -4.62
CA GLU A 36 -17.70 4.39 -5.57
C GLU A 36 -18.94 3.75 -4.92
N GLY A 37 -18.73 2.73 -4.08
CA GLY A 37 -19.76 2.02 -3.33
C GLY A 37 -20.18 2.67 -2.02
N LYS A 38 -19.57 3.80 -1.63
CA LYS A 38 -19.86 4.55 -0.38
C LYS A 38 -19.71 3.72 0.91
N TYR A 39 -18.78 2.77 0.92
CA TYR A 39 -18.42 1.97 2.10
C TYR A 39 -16.96 2.20 2.54
N ASN A 40 -16.33 3.25 2.01
CA ASN A 40 -15.00 3.71 2.40
C ASN A 40 -14.93 4.05 3.89
N LEU A 41 -13.77 3.74 4.50
CA LEU A 41 -13.48 4.04 5.91
C LEU A 41 -12.91 5.45 6.10
N SER A 42 -12.27 6.00 5.08
CA SER A 42 -11.62 7.30 5.08
C SER A 42 -12.21 8.24 4.03
N LYS A 43 -12.08 9.55 4.25
CA LYS A 43 -12.64 10.58 3.35
C LYS A 43 -11.93 10.69 2.00
N ASP A 44 -10.70 10.19 1.92
CA ASP A 44 -9.80 10.36 0.78
C ASP A 44 -9.45 8.99 0.19
N ARG A 45 -9.37 8.88 -1.15
CA ARG A 45 -9.00 7.62 -1.81
C ARG A 45 -7.55 7.24 -1.52
N SER A 46 -6.67 8.23 -1.39
CA SER A 46 -5.26 8.02 -1.03
C SER A 46 -5.10 7.44 0.38
N THR A 47 -5.90 7.89 1.34
CA THR A 47 -5.90 7.32 2.69
C THR A 47 -6.55 5.94 2.70
N GLU A 48 -7.63 5.74 1.95
CA GLU A 48 -8.31 4.45 1.82
C GLU A 48 -7.36 3.39 1.24
N LEU A 49 -6.53 3.79 0.27
CA LEU A 49 -5.47 2.96 -0.29
C LEU A 49 -4.50 2.49 0.79
N LEU A 50 -4.03 3.37 1.67
CA LEU A 50 -3.11 2.97 2.75
C LEU A 50 -3.77 1.97 3.72
N LEU A 51 -5.06 2.12 4.01
CA LEU A 51 -5.81 1.18 4.84
C LEU A 51 -5.80 -0.23 4.24
N TYR A 52 -6.15 -0.35 2.96
CA TYR A 52 -6.11 -1.62 2.23
C TYR A 52 -4.69 -2.20 2.14
N LEU A 53 -3.69 -1.37 1.82
CA LEU A 53 -2.30 -1.76 1.59
C LEU A 53 -1.65 -2.36 2.83
N THR A 54 -1.99 -1.79 3.99
CA THR A 54 -1.43 -2.19 5.28
C THR A 54 -2.33 -3.16 6.04
N ALA A 55 -3.48 -3.52 5.46
CA ALA A 55 -4.55 -4.26 6.11
C ALA A 55 -4.92 -3.66 7.49
N GLN A 56 -4.99 -2.34 7.59
CA GLN A 56 -5.34 -1.61 8.81
C GLN A 56 -6.68 -0.90 8.67
N ARG A 57 -7.45 -0.82 9.76
CA ARG A 57 -8.65 0.05 9.84
C ARG A 57 -8.34 1.43 10.41
N GLN A 58 -7.22 1.57 11.11
CA GLN A 58 -6.82 2.82 11.74
C GLN A 58 -5.88 3.60 10.81
N ILE A 59 -6.31 4.81 10.43
CA ILE A 59 -5.56 5.71 9.53
C ILE A 59 -4.15 5.98 10.06
N SER A 60 -4.02 6.37 11.33
CA SER A 60 -2.72 6.68 11.93
C SER A 60 -1.75 5.49 11.84
N LYS A 61 -2.25 4.25 12.03
CA LYS A 61 -1.41 3.05 11.95
C LYS A 61 -1.02 2.72 10.51
N ALA A 62 -1.92 2.90 9.55
CA ALA A 62 -1.61 2.72 8.14
C ALA A 62 -0.52 3.70 7.67
N ILE A 63 -0.62 4.97 8.08
CA ILE A 63 0.39 5.99 7.79
C ILE A 63 1.72 5.67 8.48
N GLU A 64 1.69 5.19 9.73
CA GLU A 64 2.90 4.76 10.45
C GLU A 64 3.61 3.59 9.73
N ILE A 65 2.85 2.63 9.20
CA ILE A 65 3.40 1.44 8.55
C ILE A 65 3.95 1.73 7.16
N ALA A 66 3.25 2.54 6.35
CA ALA A 66 3.56 2.67 4.91
C ALA A 66 3.57 4.10 4.37
N GLY A 67 3.30 5.09 5.22
CA GLY A 67 3.45 6.49 4.86
C GLY A 67 4.90 6.86 4.64
N VAL A 68 5.12 7.83 3.76
CA VAL A 68 6.45 8.38 3.50
C VAL A 68 6.86 9.37 4.60
N ASN A 69 8.15 9.43 4.91
CA ASN A 69 8.72 10.36 5.88
C ASN A 69 10.04 10.95 5.34
N ALA A 70 10.71 11.77 6.15
CA ALA A 70 11.96 12.43 5.76
C ALA A 70 13.14 11.48 5.44
N THR A 71 13.06 10.22 5.88
CA THR A 71 14.08 9.18 5.63
C THR A 71 13.75 8.25 4.47
N THR A 72 12.53 8.32 3.93
CA THR A 72 12.10 7.48 2.80
C THR A 72 12.94 7.78 1.56
N LYS A 73 13.59 6.76 1.01
CA LYS A 73 14.47 6.87 -0.17
C LYS A 73 13.77 6.52 -1.47
N THR A 74 12.84 5.58 -1.42
CA THR A 74 12.13 5.03 -2.57
C THR A 74 10.64 5.02 -2.29
N VAL A 75 9.84 5.36 -3.29
CA VAL A 75 8.40 5.50 -3.15
C VAL A 75 7.67 4.75 -4.25
N ALA A 76 6.52 4.17 -3.89
CA ALA A 76 5.48 3.84 -4.83
C ALA A 76 4.43 4.94 -4.80
N TRP A 77 3.65 5.07 -5.87
CA TRP A 77 2.58 6.07 -5.93
C TRP A 77 1.36 5.54 -6.66
N VAL A 78 0.20 6.11 -6.34
CA VAL A 78 -1.05 5.86 -7.05
C VAL A 78 -1.80 7.17 -7.21
N ALA A 79 -2.22 7.45 -8.44
CA ALA A 79 -3.12 8.55 -8.78
C ALA A 79 -4.50 7.99 -9.13
N PHE A 80 -5.55 8.50 -8.49
CA PHE A 80 -6.94 8.13 -8.79
C PHE A 80 -7.60 9.02 -9.85
N ASP A 81 -7.06 10.23 -10.03
CA ASP A 81 -7.51 11.18 -11.05
C ASP A 81 -6.31 11.49 -11.98
N GLN A 82 -5.60 12.59 -11.72
CA GLN A 82 -4.43 13.01 -12.49
C GLN A 82 -3.14 12.83 -11.69
N VAL A 83 -2.08 12.46 -12.39
CA VAL A 83 -0.72 12.45 -11.83
C VAL A 83 -0.26 13.91 -11.65
N PRO A 84 0.24 14.32 -10.48
CA PRO A 84 0.77 15.67 -10.28
C PRO A 84 1.88 15.98 -11.30
N ALA A 85 1.78 17.11 -11.98
CA ALA A 85 2.70 17.48 -13.06
C ALA A 85 4.18 17.52 -12.62
N ARG A 86 4.44 17.88 -11.37
CA ARG A 86 5.80 17.94 -10.79
C ARG A 86 6.36 16.59 -10.37
N LEU A 87 5.61 15.49 -10.48
CA LEU A 87 6.06 14.18 -9.99
C LEU A 87 7.30 13.71 -10.75
N SER A 88 7.31 13.86 -12.07
CA SER A 88 8.45 13.48 -12.93
C SER A 88 9.70 14.30 -12.68
N ASP A 89 9.56 15.51 -12.13
CA ASP A 89 10.70 16.38 -11.79
C ASP A 89 11.35 15.96 -10.47
N LEU A 90 10.63 15.18 -9.66
CA LEU A 90 11.05 14.77 -8.30
C LEU A 90 11.44 13.30 -8.20
N LEU A 91 11.01 12.46 -9.14
CA LEU A 91 11.23 11.01 -9.10
C LEU A 91 11.76 10.49 -10.44
N GLU A 92 12.73 9.58 -10.34
CA GLU A 92 13.15 8.74 -11.46
C GLU A 92 12.32 7.44 -11.46
N PRO A 93 11.74 7.03 -12.61
CA PRO A 93 10.99 5.78 -12.68
C PRO A 93 11.89 4.56 -12.48
N ASP A 94 11.55 3.75 -11.48
CA ASP A 94 12.16 2.44 -11.24
C ASP A 94 11.11 1.50 -10.64
N GLU A 95 10.70 0.48 -11.40
CA GLU A 95 9.70 -0.50 -10.96
C GLU A 95 10.28 -1.55 -10.00
N SER A 96 11.61 -1.71 -9.96
CA SER A 96 12.26 -2.73 -9.12
C SER A 96 12.10 -2.44 -7.62
N VAL A 97 11.85 -1.19 -7.24
CA VAL A 97 11.77 -0.74 -5.84
C VAL A 97 10.54 -1.27 -5.08
N ILE A 98 9.56 -1.85 -5.78
CA ILE A 98 8.40 -2.53 -5.17
C ILE A 98 8.47 -4.05 -5.33
N SER A 99 9.67 -4.60 -5.54
CA SER A 99 9.87 -6.03 -5.70
C SER A 99 9.32 -6.84 -4.53
N HIS A 100 8.67 -7.96 -4.86
CA HIS A 100 8.21 -8.92 -3.87
C HIS A 100 9.36 -9.63 -3.14
N MET A 101 10.57 -9.60 -3.71
CA MET A 101 11.76 -10.23 -3.10
C MET A 101 12.28 -9.41 -1.92
N ASP A 102 12.10 -8.08 -1.97
CA ASP A 102 12.54 -7.15 -0.93
C ASP A 102 11.43 -6.80 0.07
N PHE A 103 10.25 -7.40 -0.10
CA PHE A 103 9.11 -7.20 0.78
C PHE A 103 9.31 -7.94 2.11
N ASP A 104 9.08 -7.24 3.23
CA ASP A 104 9.17 -7.83 4.56
C ASP A 104 7.93 -8.68 4.89
N TYR A 105 8.02 -9.99 4.60
CA TYR A 105 6.98 -10.96 4.93
C TYR A 105 6.84 -11.23 6.43
N SER A 106 7.79 -10.81 7.28
CA SER A 106 7.64 -10.96 8.74
C SER A 106 6.50 -10.09 9.27
N SER A 107 6.16 -9.00 8.56
CA SER A 107 4.97 -8.17 8.82
C SER A 107 3.65 -8.94 8.71
N LEU A 108 3.66 -10.14 8.12
CA LEU A 108 2.50 -11.02 8.11
C LEU A 108 2.21 -11.62 9.50
N GLY A 109 3.12 -11.54 10.49
CA GLY A 109 2.88 -12.14 11.81
C GLY A 109 2.65 -13.66 11.74
N LEU A 110 3.26 -14.31 10.75
CA LEU A 110 3.38 -15.75 10.65
C LEU A 110 4.71 -16.15 11.32
N GLY A 111 4.76 -17.35 11.91
CA GLY A 111 6.01 -17.89 12.43
C GLY A 111 7.05 -18.03 11.32
N GLU A 112 8.33 -17.81 11.63
CA GLU A 112 9.44 -17.91 10.68
C GLU A 112 9.49 -19.30 10.03
N ASP A 113 9.23 -20.34 10.82
CA ASP A 113 9.14 -21.74 10.38
C ASP A 113 8.00 -22.00 9.37
N VAL A 114 6.95 -21.17 9.38
CA VAL A 114 5.86 -21.22 8.40
C VAL A 114 6.28 -20.44 7.17
N LEU A 115 6.83 -19.23 7.32
CA LEU A 115 7.26 -18.39 6.20
C LEU A 115 8.32 -19.05 5.32
N GLU A 116 9.24 -19.84 5.91
CA GLU A 116 10.26 -20.58 5.16
C GLU A 116 9.68 -21.71 4.30
N LYS A 117 8.53 -22.28 4.70
CA LYS A 117 7.86 -23.36 3.96
C LYS A 117 6.99 -22.86 2.81
N LEU A 118 6.60 -21.59 2.86
CA LEU A 118 5.73 -21.01 1.84
C LEU A 118 6.53 -20.60 0.61
N ASP A 119 6.05 -21.02 -0.55
CA ASP A 119 6.54 -20.51 -1.81
C ASP A 119 6.08 -19.06 -2.07
N PHE A 120 6.56 -18.48 -3.16
CA PHE A 120 6.20 -17.12 -3.55
C PHE A 120 4.69 -16.96 -3.79
N ASP A 121 4.06 -17.91 -4.48
CA ASP A 121 2.65 -17.85 -4.82
C ASP A 121 1.78 -17.88 -3.56
N GLU A 122 2.14 -18.70 -2.58
CA GLU A 122 1.47 -18.79 -1.29
C GLU A 122 1.64 -17.50 -0.48
N LYS A 123 2.86 -16.95 -0.40
CA LYS A 123 3.13 -15.66 0.25
C LYS A 123 2.32 -14.54 -0.39
N GLN A 124 2.30 -14.48 -1.72
CA GLN A 124 1.54 -13.49 -2.46
C GLN A 124 0.04 -13.65 -2.22
N LYS A 125 -0.51 -14.87 -2.23
CA LYS A 125 -1.92 -15.12 -1.91
C LYS A 125 -2.29 -14.62 -0.52
N ILE A 126 -1.42 -14.79 0.47
CA ILE A 126 -1.67 -14.31 1.84
C ILE A 126 -1.72 -12.77 1.87
N VAL A 127 -0.75 -12.09 1.25
CA VAL A 127 -0.73 -10.62 1.14
C VAL A 127 -2.01 -10.12 0.47
N MET A 128 -2.37 -10.71 -0.67
CA MET A 128 -3.56 -10.32 -1.45
C MET A 128 -4.86 -10.59 -0.69
N THR A 129 -4.91 -11.66 0.11
CA THR A 129 -6.07 -12.00 0.95
C THR A 129 -6.24 -11.00 2.09
N ARG A 130 -5.15 -10.63 2.78
CA ARG A 130 -5.20 -9.60 3.84
C ARG A 130 -5.65 -8.25 3.29
N THR A 131 -5.09 -7.89 2.14
CA THR A 131 -5.50 -6.71 1.37
C THR A 131 -7.00 -6.74 1.06
N ALA A 132 -7.54 -7.88 0.62
CA ALA A 132 -8.97 -7.99 0.29
C ALA A 132 -9.91 -7.92 1.49
N THR A 133 -9.47 -8.42 2.65
CA THR A 133 -10.37 -8.72 3.78
C THR A 133 -10.46 -7.60 4.81
N LEU A 134 -9.52 -6.62 4.80
CA LEU A 134 -9.45 -5.50 5.75
C LEU A 134 -9.94 -5.89 7.15
N PRO A 135 -9.07 -6.46 8.00
CA PRO A 135 -9.45 -7.25 9.18
C PRO A 135 -10.57 -6.57 9.96
N VAL A 136 -11.75 -7.18 9.97
CA VAL A 136 -12.88 -6.73 10.79
C VAL A 136 -12.50 -7.11 12.23
N GLN A 137 -12.17 -6.13 13.07
CA GLN A 137 -12.11 -6.39 14.50
C GLN A 137 -13.48 -6.89 14.94
N SER A 138 -13.54 -8.10 15.51
CA SER A 138 -14.65 -8.49 16.36
C SER A 138 -14.76 -7.43 17.46
N ARG A 139 -15.86 -6.68 17.45
CA ARG A 139 -16.19 -5.76 18.53
C ARG A 139 -16.41 -6.51 19.82
#